data_AF-J9G8E4-F1
#
_entry.id   AF-J9G8E4-F1
#
_cell.length_a   1.000
_cell.length_b   1.000
_cell.length_c   1.000
_cell.angle_alpha   90.00
_cell.angle_beta   90.00
_cell.angle_gamma   90.00
#
_symmetry.space_group_name_H-M   'P 1'
#
loop_
_entity.id
_entity.type
_entity.pdbx_description
1 polymer ?
#
loop_
_entity_poly.entity_id
_entity_poly.type
_entity_poly.pdbx_seq_one_letter_code
_entity_poly.pdbx_strand_id
1 'polypeptide(L)'
;MNQINHKIEEIAEQEQAIADQQAVIDERWEGFQNRMLAMQIMHDSGAVAMITSAQSMYDLLNFSKALQQISQKDTEILEEMNRQRQILEEEKSKLEAAKGDLESAKTSLESKQSQLAENIRQQDQNISTQDALAQAQSEVVAEAQKRADEAERQYDAWIKQNASSGSGQSAEGFIWPLPAGSPGRVTCEFGATQNINGVISPGHKGMDIGGLPIGTPIVASHNGVGKATAPQLDLWQCGDD
;
A
#
# COMPACT_ATOMS: atom_id res chain seq x y z
N MET A 1 5.89 17.73 -5.32
CA MET A 1 5.47 19.09 -5.73
C MET A 1 6.23 20.18 -4.99
N ASN A 2 6.29 20.17 -3.65
CA ASN A 2 6.97 21.24 -2.88
C ASN A 2 8.44 21.48 -3.30
N GLN A 3 9.23 20.42 -3.48
CA GLN A 3 10.63 20.54 -3.93
C GLN A 3 10.82 21.00 -5.38
N ILE A 4 9.88 20.69 -6.28
CA ILE A 4 9.94 21.13 -7.70
C ILE A 4 9.59 22.61 -7.79
N ASN A 5 8.57 23.05 -7.05
CA ASN A 5 8.18 24.45 -7.01
C ASN A 5 9.29 25.32 -6.39
N HIS A 6 9.89 24.87 -5.29
CA HIS A 6 11.04 25.54 -4.69
C HIS A 6 12.21 25.68 -5.68
N LYS A 7 12.55 24.61 -6.41
CA LYS A 7 13.60 24.66 -7.45
C LYS A 7 13.27 25.61 -8.61
N ILE A 8 11.99 25.75 -8.97
CA ILE A 8 11.56 26.71 -10.01
C ILE A 8 11.80 28.15 -9.52
N GLU A 9 11.46 28.43 -8.26
CA GLU A 9 11.68 29.74 -7.64
C GLU A 9 13.18 30.06 -7.55
N GLU A 10 14.01 29.12 -7.05
CA GLU A 10 15.47 29.28 -6.98
C GLU A 10 16.09 29.55 -8.37
N ILE A 11 15.63 28.85 -9.40
CA ILE A 11 16.10 29.05 -10.79
C ILE A 11 15.73 30.46 -11.29
N ALA A 12 14.50 30.92 -11.02
CA ALA A 12 14.05 32.25 -11.44
C ALA A 12 14.82 33.37 -10.72
N GLU A 13 15.08 33.21 -9.42
CA GLU A 13 15.92 34.14 -8.65
C GLU A 13 17.35 34.18 -9.18
N GLN A 14 17.93 33.02 -9.49
CA GLN A 14 19.28 32.93 -10.02
C GLN A 14 19.39 33.47 -11.47
N GLU A 15 18.36 33.30 -12.30
CA GLU A 15 18.26 33.94 -13.62
C GLU A 15 18.30 35.47 -13.51
N GLN A 16 17.53 36.03 -12.58
CA GLN A 16 17.51 37.47 -12.35
C GLN A 16 18.86 37.96 -11.83
N ALA A 17 19.47 37.27 -10.87
CA ALA A 17 20.78 37.63 -10.34
C ALA A 17 21.87 37.63 -11.43
N ILE A 18 21.86 36.63 -12.31
CA ILE A 18 22.79 36.55 -13.47
C ILE A 18 22.54 37.71 -14.45
N ALA A 19 21.28 38.06 -14.70
CA ALA A 19 20.93 39.18 -15.58
C ALA A 19 21.43 40.52 -15.01
N ASP A 20 21.22 40.74 -13.69
CA ASP A 20 21.67 41.95 -12.99
C ASP A 20 23.21 42.05 -12.99
N GLN A 21 23.90 40.94 -12.73
CA GLN A 21 25.37 40.89 -12.74
C GLN A 21 25.94 41.11 -14.15
N GLN A 22 25.30 40.58 -15.19
CA GLN A 22 25.66 40.86 -16.57
C GLN A 22 25.52 42.35 -16.91
N ALA A 23 24.40 42.97 -16.53
CA ALA A 23 24.17 44.41 -16.74
C ALA A 23 25.25 45.27 -16.05
N VAL A 24 25.65 44.93 -14.82
CA VAL A 24 26.72 45.63 -14.10
C VAL A 24 28.07 45.50 -14.81
N ILE A 25 28.40 44.31 -15.34
CA ILE A 25 29.63 44.10 -16.11
C ILE A 25 29.61 44.91 -17.41
N ASP A 26 28.47 44.93 -18.10
CA ASP A 26 28.30 45.64 -19.37
C ASP A 26 28.44 47.16 -19.18
N GLU A 27 27.85 47.72 -18.13
CA GLU A 27 27.99 49.14 -17.77
C GLU A 27 29.45 49.49 -17.46
N ARG A 28 30.15 48.65 -16.68
CA ARG A 28 31.58 48.86 -16.36
C ARG A 28 32.45 48.78 -17.61
N TRP A 29 32.13 47.87 -18.53
CA TRP A 29 32.83 47.73 -19.79
C TRP A 29 32.66 48.97 -20.68
N GLU A 30 31.45 49.50 -20.79
CA GLU A 30 31.19 50.75 -21.52
C GLU A 30 31.97 51.93 -20.92
N GLY A 31 31.95 52.06 -19.59
CA GLY A 31 32.73 53.08 -18.89
C GLY A 31 34.24 52.96 -19.15
N PHE A 32 34.77 51.73 -19.20
CA PHE A 32 36.16 51.47 -19.55
C PHE A 32 36.47 51.85 -21.02
N GLN A 33 35.62 51.47 -21.97
CA GLN A 33 35.76 51.84 -23.39
C GLN A 33 35.79 53.36 -23.59
N ASN A 34 34.91 54.09 -22.91
CA ASN A 34 34.86 55.54 -22.96
C ASN A 34 36.15 56.19 -22.43
N ARG A 35 36.72 55.67 -21.33
CA ARG A 35 38.00 56.16 -20.80
C ARG A 35 39.18 55.86 -21.72
N MET A 36 39.22 54.66 -22.30
CA MET A 36 40.23 54.29 -23.30
C MET A 36 40.18 55.19 -24.53
N LEU A 37 38.99 55.48 -25.04
CA LEU A 37 38.80 56.41 -26.15
C LEU A 37 39.28 57.82 -25.80
N ALA A 38 38.94 58.33 -24.62
CA ALA A 38 39.40 59.63 -24.15
C ALA A 38 40.94 59.70 -24.04
N MET A 39 41.57 58.65 -23.50
CA MET A 39 43.02 58.53 -23.43
C MET A 39 43.67 58.52 -24.82
N GLN A 40 43.08 57.80 -25.78
CA GLN A 40 43.57 57.74 -27.16
C GLN A 40 43.50 59.11 -27.85
N ILE A 41 42.37 59.82 -27.75
CA ILE A 41 42.20 61.15 -28.34
C ILE A 41 43.22 62.14 -27.76
N MET A 42 43.42 62.07 -26.44
CA MET A 42 44.36 62.91 -25.72
C MET A 42 45.82 62.59 -26.09
N HIS A 43 46.16 61.32 -26.33
CA HIS A 43 47.46 60.93 -26.88
C HIS A 43 47.68 61.48 -28.30
N ASP A 44 46.71 61.31 -29.19
CA ASP A 44 46.88 61.61 -30.62
C ASP A 44 46.82 63.11 -30.96
N SER A 45 46.07 63.90 -30.18
CA SER A 45 45.81 65.31 -30.49
C SER A 45 45.84 66.26 -29.28
N GLY A 46 45.69 65.73 -28.06
CA GLY A 46 45.61 66.53 -26.84
C GLY A 46 46.96 66.87 -26.21
N ALA A 47 48.00 66.05 -26.42
CA ALA A 47 49.29 66.21 -25.76
C ALA A 47 49.95 67.57 -26.05
N VAL A 48 49.89 68.05 -27.30
CA VAL A 48 50.43 69.36 -27.69
C VAL A 48 49.63 70.51 -27.07
N ALA A 49 48.30 70.43 -27.09
CA ALA A 49 47.41 71.44 -26.48
C ALA A 49 47.55 71.50 -24.95
N MET A 50 47.88 70.38 -24.32
CA MET A 50 48.10 70.29 -22.89
C MET A 50 49.45 70.87 -22.47
N ILE A 51 50.52 70.62 -23.24
CA ILE A 51 51.84 71.22 -22.99
C ILE A 51 51.77 72.75 -23.11
N THR A 52 51.02 73.27 -24.08
CA THR A 52 50.88 74.72 -24.30
C THR A 52 49.96 75.42 -23.30
N SER A 53 49.07 74.69 -22.62
CA SER A 53 48.14 75.24 -21.62
C SER A 53 48.63 75.11 -20.17
N ALA A 54 49.64 74.29 -19.91
CA ALA A 54 50.23 74.15 -18.58
C ALA A 54 50.91 75.46 -18.11
N GLN A 55 50.55 75.94 -16.92
CA GLN A 55 51.09 77.18 -16.36
C GLN A 55 52.46 76.99 -15.69
N SER A 56 52.83 75.74 -15.37
CA SER A 56 54.10 75.40 -14.74
C SER A 56 54.53 73.94 -15.01
N MET A 57 55.81 73.65 -14.77
CA MET A 57 56.36 72.28 -14.78
C MET A 57 55.67 71.37 -13.75
N TYR A 58 55.17 71.95 -12.65
CA TYR A 58 54.44 71.24 -11.60
C TYR A 58 53.08 70.74 -12.09
N ASP A 59 52.36 71.54 -12.88
CA ASP A 59 51.07 71.15 -13.47
C ASP A 59 51.25 69.98 -14.44
N LEU A 60 52.33 70.00 -15.23
CA LEU A 60 52.66 68.94 -16.18
C LEU A 60 53.02 67.62 -15.47
N LEU A 61 53.75 67.70 -14.35
CA LEU A 61 54.08 66.54 -13.52
C LEU A 61 52.85 65.96 -12.83
N ASN A 62 51.94 66.80 -12.33
CA ASN A 62 50.69 66.37 -11.70
C ASN A 62 49.76 65.71 -12.71
N PHE A 63 49.69 66.22 -13.93
CA PHE A 63 48.94 65.60 -15.00
C PHE A 63 49.49 64.20 -15.34
N SER A 64 50.82 64.07 -15.48
CA SER A 64 51.45 62.76 -15.73
C SER A 64 51.16 61.75 -14.60
N LYS A 65 51.20 62.19 -13.34
CA LYS A 65 50.80 61.36 -12.20
C LYS A 65 49.33 60.95 -12.25
N ALA A 66 48.44 61.86 -12.61
CA ALA A 66 47.02 61.57 -12.75
C ALA A 66 46.77 60.50 -13.84
N LEU A 67 47.46 60.58 -14.99
CA LEU A 67 47.36 59.56 -16.03
C LEU A 67 47.88 58.19 -15.59
N GLN A 68 48.99 58.14 -14.87
CA GLN A 68 49.50 56.88 -14.33
C GLN A 68 48.52 56.27 -13.34
N GLN A 69 47.89 57.08 -12.47
CA GLN A 69 46.87 56.61 -11.54
C GLN A 69 45.62 56.10 -12.26
N ILE A 70 45.16 56.79 -13.32
CA ILE A 70 44.03 56.36 -14.14
C ILE A 70 44.35 55.02 -14.82
N SER A 71 45.51 54.92 -15.48
CA SER A 71 45.93 53.69 -16.15
C SER A 71 46.03 52.51 -15.18
N GLN A 72 46.58 52.72 -13.98
CA GLN A 72 46.67 51.69 -12.96
C GLN A 72 45.27 51.24 -12.50
N LYS A 73 44.34 52.18 -12.26
CA LYS A 73 42.97 51.83 -11.91
C LYS A 73 42.21 51.13 -13.04
N ASP A 74 42.46 51.50 -14.28
CA ASP A 74 41.83 50.85 -15.43
C ASP A 74 42.31 49.40 -15.61
N THR A 75 43.59 49.12 -15.34
CA THR A 75 44.09 47.74 -15.27
C THR A 75 43.40 46.95 -14.15
N GLU A 76 43.29 47.51 -12.95
CA GLU A 76 42.60 46.84 -11.83
C GLU A 76 41.11 46.58 -12.13
N ILE A 77 40.42 47.53 -12.78
CA ILE A 77 39.01 47.37 -13.19
C ILE A 77 38.87 46.26 -14.23
N LEU A 78 39.79 46.17 -15.20
CA LEU A 78 39.82 45.10 -16.20
C LEU A 78 40.01 43.73 -15.54
N GLU A 79 40.95 43.60 -14.62
CA GLU A 79 41.20 42.35 -13.89
C GLU A 79 39.97 41.93 -13.08
N GLU A 80 39.32 42.88 -12.41
CA GLU A 80 38.08 42.63 -11.67
C GLU A 80 36.94 42.20 -12.60
N MET A 81 36.71 42.89 -13.72
CA MET A 81 35.68 42.50 -14.70
C MET A 81 35.95 41.12 -15.30
N ASN A 82 37.22 40.78 -15.59
CA ASN A 82 37.57 39.46 -16.09
C ASN A 82 37.23 38.36 -15.05
N ARG A 83 37.51 38.61 -13.76
CA ARG A 83 37.12 37.69 -12.68
C ARG A 83 35.60 37.56 -12.58
N GLN A 84 34.89 38.67 -12.62
CA GLN A 84 33.42 38.69 -12.57
C GLN A 84 32.79 37.96 -13.76
N ARG A 85 33.36 38.08 -14.97
CA ARG A 85 32.92 37.33 -16.15
C ARG A 85 33.15 35.83 -16.02
N GLN A 86 34.27 35.41 -15.43
CA GLN A 86 34.52 33.99 -15.18
C GLN A 86 33.50 33.41 -14.19
N ILE A 87 33.25 34.12 -13.09
CA ILE A 87 32.24 33.73 -12.10
C ILE A 87 30.85 33.65 -12.76
N LEU A 88 30.49 34.64 -13.57
CA LEU A 88 29.21 34.67 -14.26
C LEU A 88 29.05 33.49 -15.23
N GLU A 89 30.10 33.10 -15.93
CA GLU A 89 30.07 31.95 -16.84
C GLU A 89 29.89 30.63 -16.07
N GLU A 90 30.55 30.50 -14.92
CA GLU A 90 30.34 29.35 -14.02
C GLU A 90 28.91 29.31 -13.47
N GLU A 91 28.35 30.46 -13.09
CA GLU A 91 26.97 30.58 -12.60
C GLU A 91 25.95 30.24 -13.69
N LYS A 92 26.17 30.69 -14.94
CA LYS A 92 25.36 30.29 -16.11
C LYS A 92 25.43 28.80 -16.37
N SER A 93 26.62 28.20 -16.29
CA SER A 93 26.79 26.75 -16.45
C SER A 93 26.04 25.96 -15.38
N LYS A 94 26.12 26.39 -14.10
CA LYS A 94 25.37 25.79 -12.99
C LYS A 94 23.85 25.94 -13.18
N LEU A 95 23.39 27.10 -13.66
CA LEU A 95 21.98 27.36 -13.94
C LEU A 95 21.44 26.41 -15.01
N GLU A 96 22.17 26.23 -16.12
CA GLU A 96 21.75 25.31 -17.19
C GLU A 96 21.71 23.85 -16.72
N ALA A 97 22.68 23.43 -15.88
CA ALA A 97 22.61 22.12 -15.24
C ALA A 97 21.38 21.97 -14.34
N ALA A 98 21.08 22.99 -13.51
CA ALA A 98 19.91 22.98 -12.63
C ALA A 98 18.58 22.91 -13.41
N LYS A 99 18.48 23.58 -14.56
CA LYS A 99 17.34 23.48 -15.48
C LYS A 99 17.18 22.07 -16.06
N GLY A 100 18.27 21.44 -16.48
CA GLY A 100 18.27 20.07 -16.97
C GLY A 100 17.80 19.06 -15.90
N ASP A 101 18.26 19.23 -14.67
CA ASP A 101 17.82 18.43 -13.52
C ASP A 101 16.33 18.62 -13.21
N LEU A 102 15.84 19.87 -13.27
CA LEU A 102 14.43 20.18 -13.07
C LEU A 102 13.54 19.50 -14.11
N GLU A 103 13.92 19.56 -15.38
CA GLU A 103 13.15 18.95 -16.46
C GLU A 103 13.11 17.42 -16.35
N SER A 104 14.25 16.83 -16.00
CA SER A 104 14.35 15.40 -15.72
C SER A 104 13.45 14.99 -14.55
N ALA A 105 13.40 15.79 -13.49
CA ALA A 105 12.53 15.55 -12.33
C ALA A 105 11.04 15.67 -12.69
N LYS A 106 10.65 16.64 -13.54
CA LYS A 106 9.28 16.78 -14.04
C LYS A 106 8.85 15.57 -14.88
N THR A 107 9.67 15.17 -15.84
CA THR A 107 9.42 14.00 -16.69
C THR A 107 9.27 12.72 -15.84
N SER A 108 10.13 12.54 -14.82
CA SER A 108 10.04 11.40 -13.91
C SER A 108 8.73 11.40 -13.10
N LEU A 109 8.28 12.58 -12.65
CA LEU A 109 7.02 12.73 -11.92
C LEU A 109 5.82 12.37 -12.79
N GLU A 110 5.75 12.85 -14.03
CA GLU A 110 4.68 12.54 -14.98
C GLU A 110 4.61 11.04 -15.31
N SER A 111 5.77 10.41 -15.49
CA SER A 111 5.86 8.96 -15.69
C SER A 111 5.30 8.19 -14.49
N LYS A 112 5.68 8.57 -13.26
CA LYS A 112 5.15 7.95 -12.03
C LYS A 112 3.66 8.16 -11.85
N GLN A 113 3.13 9.35 -12.19
CA GLN A 113 1.69 9.61 -12.16
C GLN A 113 0.94 8.73 -13.15
N SER A 114 1.47 8.55 -14.36
CA SER A 114 0.88 7.67 -15.37
C SER A 114 0.89 6.20 -14.94
N GLN A 115 2.00 5.73 -14.36
CA GLN A 115 2.10 4.38 -13.79
C GLN A 115 1.12 4.17 -12.63
N LEU A 116 0.97 5.16 -11.75
CA LEU A 116 0.02 5.08 -10.64
C LEU A 116 -1.43 5.02 -11.15
N ALA A 117 -1.79 5.85 -12.13
CA ALA A 117 -3.12 5.82 -12.74
C ALA A 117 -3.44 4.46 -13.38
N GLU A 118 -2.46 3.86 -14.07
CA GLU A 118 -2.61 2.51 -14.62
C GLU A 118 -2.77 1.44 -13.53
N ASN A 119 -1.97 1.51 -12.47
CA ASN A 119 -2.07 0.58 -11.34
C ASN A 119 -3.44 0.68 -10.63
N ILE A 120 -3.97 1.90 -10.45
CA ILE A 120 -5.31 2.11 -9.89
C ILE A 120 -6.36 1.45 -10.79
N ARG A 121 -6.30 1.68 -12.11
CA ARG A 121 -7.23 1.07 -13.07
C ARG A 121 -7.20 -0.46 -13.01
N GLN A 122 -6.00 -1.05 -12.91
CA GLN A 122 -5.85 -2.50 -12.80
C GLN A 122 -6.40 -3.04 -11.46
N GLN A 123 -6.17 -2.33 -10.36
CA GLN A 123 -6.74 -2.70 -9.06
C GLN A 123 -8.26 -2.62 -9.05
N ASP A 124 -8.85 -1.56 -9.60
CA ASP A 124 -10.31 -1.41 -9.70
C ASP A 124 -10.94 -2.54 -10.52
N GLN A 125 -10.31 -2.94 -11.63
CA GLN A 125 -10.73 -4.11 -12.40
C GLN A 125 -10.63 -5.41 -11.58
N ASN A 126 -9.53 -5.60 -10.84
CA ASN A 126 -9.35 -6.78 -9.99
C ASN A 126 -10.38 -6.84 -8.86
N ILE A 127 -10.70 -5.70 -8.22
CA ILE A 127 -11.75 -5.63 -7.18
C ILE A 127 -13.10 -5.98 -7.79
N SER A 128 -13.46 -5.38 -8.94
CA SER A 128 -14.73 -5.68 -9.60
C SER A 128 -14.86 -7.16 -9.99
N THR A 129 -13.77 -7.80 -10.44
CA THR A 129 -13.78 -9.24 -10.75
C THR A 129 -13.86 -10.10 -9.50
N GLN A 130 -13.19 -9.73 -8.40
CA GLN A 130 -13.27 -10.43 -7.12
C GLN A 130 -14.68 -10.36 -6.51
N ASP A 131 -15.34 -9.20 -6.58
CA ASP A 131 -16.72 -9.05 -6.10
C ASP A 131 -17.69 -9.92 -6.89
N ALA A 132 -17.56 -9.97 -8.22
CA ALA A 132 -18.38 -10.84 -9.07
C ALA A 132 -18.16 -12.34 -8.76
N LEU A 133 -16.90 -12.74 -8.51
CA LEU A 133 -16.57 -14.11 -8.11
C LEU A 133 -17.11 -14.46 -6.72
N ALA A 134 -17.03 -13.54 -5.76
CA ALA A 134 -17.57 -13.73 -4.42
C ALA A 134 -19.10 -13.91 -4.46
N GLN A 135 -19.80 -13.14 -5.29
CA GLN A 135 -21.24 -13.29 -5.48
C GLN A 135 -21.58 -14.65 -6.11
N ALA A 136 -20.89 -15.04 -7.18
CA ALA A 136 -21.09 -16.34 -7.82
C ALA A 136 -20.80 -17.50 -6.85
N GLN A 137 -19.73 -17.40 -6.05
CA GLN A 137 -19.39 -18.40 -5.05
C GLN A 137 -20.45 -18.50 -3.95
N SER A 138 -21.00 -17.38 -3.50
CA SER A 138 -22.09 -17.34 -2.52
C SER A 138 -23.34 -18.08 -3.02
N GLU A 139 -23.70 -17.88 -4.29
CA GLU A 139 -24.82 -18.57 -4.93
C GLU A 139 -24.59 -20.09 -5.01
N VAL A 140 -23.38 -20.52 -5.39
CA VAL A 140 -23.00 -21.95 -5.44
C VAL A 140 -23.06 -22.59 -4.05
N VAL A 141 -22.57 -21.91 -3.01
CA VAL A 141 -22.61 -22.41 -1.63
C VAL A 141 -24.06 -22.53 -1.14
N ALA A 142 -24.90 -21.52 -1.42
CA ALA A 142 -26.31 -21.55 -1.04
C ALA A 142 -27.08 -22.71 -1.71
N GLU A 143 -26.79 -22.99 -2.99
CA GLU A 143 -27.40 -24.14 -3.69
C GLU A 143 -26.91 -25.47 -3.12
N ALA A 144 -25.61 -25.61 -2.84
CA ALA A 144 -25.05 -26.81 -2.24
C ALA A 144 -25.67 -27.10 -0.87
N GLN A 145 -25.85 -26.07 -0.03
CA GLN A 145 -26.50 -26.20 1.27
C GLN A 145 -27.95 -26.69 1.13
N LYS A 146 -28.74 -26.09 0.22
CA LYS A 146 -30.12 -26.54 -0.04
C LYS A 146 -30.19 -28.01 -0.45
N ARG A 147 -29.26 -28.47 -1.28
CA ARG A 147 -29.19 -29.88 -1.70
C ARG A 147 -28.80 -30.79 -0.54
N ALA A 148 -27.88 -30.37 0.32
CA ALA A 148 -27.52 -31.11 1.53
C ALA A 148 -28.71 -31.23 2.49
N ASP A 149 -29.39 -30.11 2.79
CA ASP A 149 -30.56 -30.08 3.67
C ASP A 149 -31.73 -30.93 3.13
N GLU A 150 -31.91 -30.98 1.80
CA GLU A 150 -32.89 -31.86 1.17
C GLU A 150 -32.50 -33.33 1.27
N ALA A 151 -31.23 -33.66 1.00
CA ALA A 151 -30.73 -35.02 1.12
C ALA A 151 -30.81 -35.54 2.56
N GLU A 152 -30.50 -34.70 3.55
CA GLU A 152 -30.63 -35.02 4.97
C GLU A 152 -32.10 -35.28 5.35
N ARG A 153 -33.02 -34.42 4.91
CA ARG A 153 -34.47 -34.64 5.13
C ARG A 153 -34.98 -35.94 4.49
N GLN A 154 -34.52 -36.26 3.28
CA GLN A 154 -34.88 -37.52 2.61
C GLN A 154 -34.31 -38.74 3.34
N TYR A 155 -33.06 -38.64 3.82
CA TYR A 155 -32.42 -39.69 4.60
C TYR A 155 -33.15 -39.93 5.93
N ASP A 156 -33.48 -38.87 6.67
CA ASP A 156 -34.25 -38.97 7.91
C ASP A 156 -35.64 -39.57 7.69
N ALA A 157 -36.32 -39.20 6.60
CA ALA A 157 -37.61 -39.77 6.23
C ALA A 157 -37.49 -41.27 5.89
N TRP A 158 -36.43 -41.67 5.18
CA TRP A 158 -36.14 -43.07 4.86
C TRP A 158 -35.86 -43.88 6.13
N ILE A 159 -35.06 -43.35 7.05
CA ILE A 159 -34.78 -44.00 8.34
C ILE A 159 -36.08 -44.20 9.13
N LYS A 160 -36.94 -43.18 9.24
CA LYS A 160 -38.23 -43.30 9.92
C LYS A 160 -39.16 -44.33 9.29
N GLN A 161 -39.15 -44.47 7.96
CA GLN A 161 -39.98 -45.48 7.27
C GLN A 161 -39.42 -46.89 7.40
N ASN A 162 -38.10 -47.04 7.49
CA ASN A 162 -37.42 -48.34 7.51
C ASN A 162 -36.96 -48.77 8.90
N ALA A 163 -37.19 -47.96 9.93
CA ALA A 163 -36.98 -48.32 11.32
C ALA A 163 -37.87 -49.51 11.68
N SER A 164 -37.27 -50.67 11.95
CA SER A 164 -38.01 -51.82 12.48
C SER A 164 -38.19 -51.65 13.99
N SER A 165 -39.43 -51.80 14.45
CA SER A 165 -39.80 -51.70 15.87
C SER A 165 -39.64 -53.02 16.64
N GLY A 166 -38.94 -54.01 16.08
CA GLY A 166 -39.07 -55.40 16.53
C GLY A 166 -37.84 -56.28 16.34
N SER A 167 -37.69 -57.21 17.29
CA SER A 167 -36.62 -58.19 17.46
C SER A 167 -36.37 -59.06 16.22
N GLY A 168 -35.09 -59.16 15.84
CA GLY A 168 -34.57 -60.01 14.77
C GLY A 168 -33.05 -59.93 14.70
N GLN A 169 -32.43 -60.75 13.85
CA GLN A 169 -31.00 -60.61 13.54
C GLN A 169 -30.83 -59.60 12.40
N SER A 170 -29.99 -58.59 12.57
CA SER A 170 -29.69 -57.63 11.49
C SER A 170 -28.97 -58.33 10.33
N ALA A 171 -28.94 -57.70 9.16
CA ALA A 171 -28.22 -58.22 7.99
C ALA A 171 -26.71 -58.46 8.26
N GLU A 172 -26.14 -57.73 9.21
CA GLU A 172 -24.74 -57.85 9.64
C GLU A 172 -24.56 -58.81 10.84
N GLY A 173 -25.61 -59.52 11.22
CA GLY A 173 -25.56 -60.57 12.23
C GLY A 173 -25.78 -60.12 13.67
N PHE A 174 -26.10 -58.83 13.92
CA PHE A 174 -26.38 -58.35 15.27
C PHE A 174 -27.71 -58.91 15.79
N ILE A 175 -27.74 -59.34 17.04
CA ILE A 175 -28.94 -59.84 17.72
C ILE A 175 -29.47 -58.81 18.72
N TRP A 176 -30.75 -58.96 19.03
CA TRP A 176 -31.39 -58.22 20.11
C TRP A 176 -30.65 -58.45 21.44
N PRO A 177 -30.36 -57.42 22.24
CA PRO A 177 -29.55 -57.55 23.47
C PRO A 177 -30.29 -58.23 24.64
N LEU A 178 -31.50 -58.75 24.39
CA LEU A 178 -32.27 -59.52 25.36
C LEU A 178 -32.46 -60.96 24.87
N PRO A 179 -32.52 -61.94 25.79
CA PRO A 179 -32.84 -63.31 25.45
C PRO A 179 -34.14 -63.42 24.63
N ALA A 180 -34.17 -64.35 23.68
CA ALA A 180 -35.36 -64.61 22.87
C ALA A 180 -36.58 -64.91 23.76
N GLY A 181 -37.71 -64.26 23.47
CA GLY A 181 -38.93 -64.38 24.28
C GLY A 181 -39.04 -63.42 25.46
N SER A 182 -38.07 -62.52 25.66
CA SER A 182 -38.18 -61.46 26.69
C SER A 182 -39.31 -60.47 26.35
N PRO A 183 -40.08 -59.97 27.35
CA PRO A 183 -41.20 -59.05 27.13
C PRO A 183 -40.77 -57.59 26.87
N GLY A 184 -39.47 -57.34 26.72
CA GLY A 184 -38.92 -55.99 26.56
C GLY A 184 -39.32 -55.38 25.22
N ARG A 185 -39.57 -54.08 25.23
CA ARG A 185 -39.89 -53.28 24.03
C ARG A 185 -39.05 -52.01 24.00
N VAL A 186 -38.82 -51.47 22.82
CA VAL A 186 -38.23 -50.15 22.68
C VAL A 186 -39.16 -49.12 23.31
N THR A 187 -38.64 -48.37 24.27
CA THR A 187 -39.33 -47.25 24.93
C THR A 187 -38.82 -45.90 24.47
N CYS A 188 -37.57 -45.81 23.98
CA CYS A 188 -37.00 -44.61 23.37
C CYS A 188 -36.14 -45.00 22.17
N GLU A 189 -36.38 -44.37 21.02
CA GLU A 189 -35.62 -44.62 19.80
C GLU A 189 -34.37 -43.73 19.69
N PHE A 190 -33.45 -44.07 18.80
CA PHE A 190 -32.32 -43.21 18.46
C PHE A 190 -32.82 -41.91 17.80
N GLY A 191 -32.27 -40.78 18.19
CA GLY A 191 -32.66 -39.46 17.69
C GLY A 191 -33.93 -38.88 18.32
N ALA A 192 -34.68 -39.65 19.11
CA ALA A 192 -35.86 -39.17 19.81
C ALA A 192 -35.50 -38.10 20.86
N THR A 193 -36.50 -37.31 21.26
CA THR A 193 -36.39 -36.41 22.42
C THR A 193 -36.53 -37.22 23.70
N GLN A 194 -35.56 -37.13 24.59
CA GLN A 194 -35.54 -37.84 25.89
C GLN A 194 -35.84 -36.89 27.04
N ASN A 195 -36.54 -37.39 28.07
CA ASN A 195 -36.75 -36.69 29.33
C ASN A 195 -36.02 -37.41 30.45
N ILE A 196 -34.93 -36.80 30.92
CA ILE A 196 -34.09 -37.36 31.98
C ILE A 196 -34.36 -36.57 33.26
N ASN A 197 -35.17 -37.12 34.16
CA ASN A 197 -35.51 -36.47 35.44
C ASN A 197 -36.00 -35.01 35.29
N GLY A 198 -36.80 -34.71 34.26
CA GLY A 198 -37.34 -33.38 33.97
C GLY A 198 -36.50 -32.54 33.00
N VAL A 199 -35.34 -33.05 32.53
CA VAL A 199 -34.52 -32.37 31.51
C VAL A 199 -34.84 -32.95 30.14
N ILE A 200 -35.49 -32.13 29.31
CA ILE A 200 -35.82 -32.46 27.92
C ILE A 200 -34.59 -32.20 27.03
N SER A 201 -34.11 -33.23 26.35
CA SER A 201 -33.01 -33.13 25.39
C SER A 201 -33.38 -33.79 24.06
N PRO A 202 -33.30 -33.08 22.92
CA PRO A 202 -33.45 -33.71 21.62
C PRO A 202 -32.20 -34.56 21.28
N GLY A 203 -32.36 -35.55 20.38
CA GLY A 203 -31.25 -36.28 19.78
C GLY A 203 -30.63 -37.37 20.66
N HIS A 204 -31.45 -38.26 21.21
CA HIS A 204 -31.03 -39.45 21.95
C HIS A 204 -29.95 -40.24 21.20
N LYS A 205 -28.86 -40.61 21.91
CA LYS A 205 -27.66 -41.24 21.32
C LYS A 205 -27.68 -42.76 21.33
N GLY A 206 -28.78 -43.35 21.82
CA GLY A 206 -28.94 -44.79 21.95
C GLY A 206 -30.39 -45.21 21.76
N MET A 207 -30.75 -46.33 22.36
CA MET A 207 -32.09 -46.87 22.39
C MET A 207 -32.36 -47.36 23.81
N ASP A 208 -33.54 -47.06 24.33
CA ASP A 208 -33.98 -47.57 25.64
C ASP A 208 -34.93 -48.74 25.44
N ILE A 209 -34.69 -49.83 26.18
CA ILE A 209 -35.54 -51.02 26.17
C ILE A 209 -36.14 -51.22 27.56
N GLY A 210 -37.44 -50.97 27.67
CA GLY A 210 -38.19 -51.02 28.93
C GLY A 210 -39.22 -52.15 29.01
N GLY A 211 -39.88 -52.26 30.17
CA GLY A 211 -40.88 -53.30 30.43
C GLY A 211 -40.30 -54.65 30.89
N LEU A 212 -39.08 -54.63 31.45
CA LEU A 212 -38.37 -55.82 31.91
C LEU A 212 -38.29 -55.90 33.44
N PRO A 213 -38.35 -57.11 34.03
CA PRO A 213 -37.98 -57.30 35.43
C PRO A 213 -36.50 -56.97 35.68
N ILE A 214 -36.20 -56.38 36.83
CA ILE A 214 -34.82 -56.17 37.30
C ILE A 214 -34.10 -57.52 37.36
N GLY A 215 -32.87 -57.58 36.84
CA GLY A 215 -32.08 -58.80 36.76
C GLY A 215 -32.30 -59.63 35.49
N THR A 216 -33.08 -59.14 34.53
CA THR A 216 -33.14 -59.74 33.18
C THR A 216 -31.73 -59.75 32.57
N PRO A 217 -31.21 -60.90 32.12
CA PRO A 217 -29.88 -60.97 31.51
C PRO A 217 -29.78 -60.12 30.24
N ILE A 218 -28.66 -59.41 30.08
CA ILE A 218 -28.31 -58.70 28.84
C ILE A 218 -27.28 -59.56 28.09
N VAL A 219 -27.55 -59.85 26.82
CA VAL A 219 -26.67 -60.64 25.96
C VAL A 219 -25.88 -59.74 25.02
N ALA A 220 -24.67 -60.15 24.64
CA ALA A 220 -23.88 -59.41 23.66
C ALA A 220 -24.58 -59.44 22.31
N SER A 221 -24.82 -58.26 21.72
CA SER A 221 -25.48 -58.16 20.41
C SER A 221 -24.64 -58.72 19.27
N HIS A 222 -23.33 -58.91 19.44
CA HIS A 222 -22.45 -59.53 18.45
C HIS A 222 -21.18 -60.09 19.11
N ASN A 223 -20.44 -60.94 18.39
CA ASN A 223 -19.14 -61.43 18.82
C ASN A 223 -18.14 -60.28 19.04
N GLY A 224 -17.38 -60.34 20.13
CA GLY A 224 -16.37 -59.33 20.48
C GLY A 224 -15.74 -59.57 21.85
N VAL A 225 -14.92 -58.61 22.32
CA VAL A 225 -14.29 -58.62 23.65
C VAL A 225 -14.73 -57.36 24.40
N GLY A 226 -15.27 -57.53 25.61
CA GLY A 226 -15.68 -56.41 26.47
C GLY A 226 -14.49 -55.57 26.91
N LYS A 227 -14.55 -54.24 26.70
CA LYS A 227 -13.46 -53.30 27.00
C LYS A 227 -13.75 -52.34 28.18
N ALA A 228 -14.99 -52.28 28.65
CA ALA A 228 -15.39 -51.44 29.78
C ALA A 228 -16.60 -52.05 30.49
N THR A 229 -16.61 -51.96 31.82
CA THR A 229 -17.77 -52.21 32.68
C THR A 229 -17.81 -51.12 33.75
N ALA A 230 -18.92 -50.39 33.83
CA ALA A 230 -19.15 -49.37 34.86
C ALA A 230 -20.61 -49.45 35.34
N PRO A 231 -20.87 -49.36 36.66
CA PRO A 231 -22.25 -49.33 37.15
C PRO A 231 -22.86 -47.94 36.91
N GLN A 232 -23.99 -47.89 36.20
CA GLN A 232 -24.86 -46.73 36.17
C GLN A 232 -26.31 -47.19 36.33
N LEU A 233 -27.01 -46.65 37.33
CA LEU A 233 -28.40 -46.93 37.66
C LEU A 233 -29.17 -45.61 37.67
N ASP A 234 -29.66 -45.22 36.50
CA ASP A 234 -30.60 -44.09 36.37
C ASP A 234 -31.88 -44.62 35.73
N LEU A 235 -33.06 -44.12 36.15
CA LEU A 235 -34.34 -44.42 35.50
C LEU A 235 -34.54 -43.45 34.33
N TRP A 236 -34.81 -44.00 33.15
CA TRP A 236 -34.98 -43.25 31.90
C TRP A 236 -36.42 -43.43 31.40
N GLN A 237 -37.11 -42.34 31.06
CA GLN A 237 -38.45 -42.36 30.48
C GLN A 237 -38.48 -41.52 29.21
N CYS A 238 -39.19 -42.00 28.19
CA CYS A 238 -39.46 -41.26 26.97
C CYS A 238 -40.91 -40.78 27.01
N GLY A 239 -41.14 -39.48 26.77
CA GLY A 239 -42.47 -38.91 26.71
C GLY A 239 -42.46 -37.38 26.67
N ASP A 240 -43.36 -36.84 25.86
CA ASP A 240 -43.73 -35.43 25.78
C ASP A 240 -44.65 -35.09 26.97
N ASP A 241 -44.07 -34.60 28.07
CA ASP A 241 -44.68 -33.63 28.98
C ASP A 241 -43.71 -32.45 29.12
#